data_AF-A0A917B6B1-F1
#
_entry.id   AF-A0A917B6B1-F1
#
_cell.length_a   1.000
_cell.length_b   1.000
_cell.length_c   1.000
_cell.angle_alpha   90.00
_cell.angle_beta   90.00
_cell.angle_gamma   90.00
#
_symmetry.space_group_name_H-M   'P 1'
#
loop_
_entity.id
_entity.type
_entity.pdbx_description
1 polymer ?
#
loop_
_entity_poly.entity_id
_entity_poly.type
_entity_poly.pdbx_seq_one_letter_code
_entity_poly.pdbx_strand_id
1 'polypeptide(L)'
;MKAFWEKYQGGTIDGVITIDPIALSNLLAVTGPMTLQSGDVLTAQNAVSLLLHNIYLRYPAADIEKDTNPFFTATAKTVFTNPRRPDRFADRGQQKHPDR
;
A
#
# COMPACT_ATOMS: atom_id res chain seq x y z
N MET A 1 -19.64 -3.73 6.62
CA MET A 1 -18.90 -4.46 5.57
C MET A 1 -18.99 -5.98 5.69
N LYS A 2 -18.77 -6.60 6.87
CA LYS A 2 -18.95 -8.06 7.03
C LYS A 2 -20.34 -8.56 6.59
N ALA A 3 -21.41 -7.99 7.13
CA ALA A 3 -22.78 -8.34 6.74
C ALA A 3 -23.08 -8.04 5.25
N PHE A 4 -22.43 -7.03 4.64
CA PHE A 4 -22.55 -6.76 3.21
C PHE A 4 -21.89 -7.88 2.39
N TRP A 5 -20.68 -8.28 2.77
CA TRP A 5 -19.96 -9.37 2.14
C TRP A 5 -20.74 -10.68 2.19
N GLU A 6 -21.17 -11.07 3.40
CA GLU A 6 -21.95 -12.29 3.61
C GLU A 6 -23.26 -12.30 2.81
N LYS A 7 -23.89 -11.13 2.64
CA LYS A 7 -25.15 -10.98 1.90
C LYS A 7 -24.99 -10.98 0.38
N TYR A 8 -23.96 -10.31 -0.15
CA TYR A 8 -23.86 -10.00 -1.58
C TYR A 8 -22.70 -10.71 -2.31
N GLN A 9 -21.59 -10.97 -1.62
CA GLN A 9 -20.42 -11.66 -2.20
C GLN A 9 -20.38 -13.14 -1.82
N GLY A 10 -21.01 -13.51 -0.70
CA GLY A 10 -21.08 -14.88 -0.18
C GLY A 10 -19.84 -15.28 0.64
N GLY A 11 -19.97 -16.42 1.32
CA GLY A 11 -18.93 -16.95 2.23
C GLY A 11 -18.90 -16.25 3.59
N THR A 12 -18.25 -16.90 4.56
CA THR A 12 -18.02 -16.36 5.91
C THR A 12 -16.62 -15.77 6.01
N ILE A 13 -16.51 -14.58 6.59
CA ILE A 13 -15.23 -13.92 6.85
C ILE A 13 -15.09 -13.55 8.33
N ASP A 14 -13.88 -13.58 8.85
CA ASP A 14 -13.60 -13.25 10.25
C ASP A 14 -13.76 -11.74 10.53
N GLY A 15 -13.51 -10.91 9.53
CA GLY A 15 -13.67 -9.46 9.64
C GLY A 15 -13.33 -8.71 8.36
N VAL A 16 -13.50 -7.38 8.39
CA VAL A 16 -13.10 -6.47 7.33
C VAL A 16 -12.27 -5.35 7.95
N ILE A 17 -11.10 -5.07 7.37
CA ILE A 17 -10.26 -3.93 7.73
C ILE A 17 -10.37 -2.89 6.62
N THR A 18 -10.54 -1.63 6.99
CA THR A 18 -10.59 -0.50 6.06
C THR A 18 -9.64 0.59 6.53
N ILE A 19 -8.94 1.23 5.60
CA ILE A 19 -8.12 2.41 5.86
C ILE A 19 -8.46 3.47 4.81
N ASP A 20 -8.66 4.71 5.23
CA ASP A 20 -8.87 5.80 4.30
C ASP A 20 -7.52 6.33 3.76
N PRO A 21 -7.50 7.00 2.58
CA PRO A 21 -6.25 7.48 1.99
C PRO A 21 -5.50 8.54 2.80
N ILE A 22 -6.17 9.29 3.67
CA ILE A 22 -5.52 10.27 4.55
C ILE A 22 -4.85 9.55 5.74
N ALA A 23 -5.51 8.58 6.34
CA ALA A 23 -4.90 7.72 7.35
C ALA A 23 -3.68 6.97 6.78
N LEU A 24 -3.78 6.48 5.54
CA LEU A 24 -2.67 5.84 4.85
C LEU A 24 -1.53 6.82 4.55
N SER A 25 -1.82 8.06 4.15
CA SER A 25 -0.77 9.07 3.94
C SER A 25 -0.01 9.39 5.23
N ASN A 26 -0.73 9.51 6.35
CA ASN A 26 -0.13 9.69 7.67
C ASN A 26 0.75 8.50 8.06
N LEU A 27 0.32 7.27 7.77
CA LEU A 27 1.14 6.07 7.98
C LEU A 27 2.42 6.14 7.14
N LEU A 28 2.32 6.47 5.86
CA LEU A 28 3.44 6.60 4.93
C LEU A 28 4.42 7.72 5.32
N ALA A 29 3.97 8.75 6.03
CA ALA A 29 4.85 9.79 6.56
C ALA A 29 5.81 9.24 7.62
N VAL A 30 5.40 8.19 8.34
CA VAL A 30 6.21 7.52 9.37
C VAL A 30 6.98 6.33 8.80
N THR A 31 6.33 5.51 7.96
CA THR A 31 6.93 4.28 7.43
C THR A 31 7.83 4.53 6.22
N GLY A 32 7.67 5.68 5.57
CA GLY A 32 8.29 5.99 4.29
C GLY A 32 7.53 5.40 3.09
N PRO A 33 8.02 5.69 1.86
CA PRO A 33 7.40 5.23 0.61
C PRO A 33 7.31 3.72 0.47
N MET A 34 6.31 3.25 -0.26
CA MET A 34 6.13 1.83 -0.61
C MET A 34 6.08 1.66 -2.13
N THR A 35 6.82 0.69 -2.66
CA THR A 35 6.72 0.30 -4.08
C THR A 35 5.58 -0.69 -4.26
N LEU A 36 4.62 -0.35 -5.11
CA LEU A 36 3.48 -1.19 -5.45
C LEU A 36 3.87 -2.20 -6.54
N GLN A 37 3.10 -3.29 -6.66
CA GLN A 37 3.32 -4.28 -7.73
C GLN A 37 3.13 -3.70 -9.13
N SER A 38 2.36 -2.61 -9.27
CA SER A 38 2.22 -1.88 -10.53
C SER A 38 3.49 -1.14 -10.96
N GLY A 39 4.49 -1.02 -10.08
CA GLY A 39 5.67 -0.17 -10.26
C GLY A 39 5.48 1.26 -9.75
N ASP A 40 4.26 1.66 -9.38
CA ASP A 40 4.01 2.95 -8.74
C ASP A 40 4.69 3.02 -7.36
N VAL A 41 5.17 4.21 -6.99
CA VAL A 41 5.66 4.49 -5.64
C VAL A 41 4.59 5.25 -4.88
N LEU A 42 4.02 4.62 -3.86
CA LEU A 42 3.05 5.22 -2.96
C LEU A 42 3.79 5.97 -1.85
N THR A 43 3.47 7.26 -1.68
CA THR A 43 4.08 8.18 -0.71
C THR A 43 3.00 8.90 0.09
N ALA A 44 3.40 9.53 1.21
CA ALA A 44 2.50 10.38 1.97
C ALA A 44 1.91 11.53 1.13
N GLN A 45 2.65 12.03 0.15
CA GLN A 45 2.25 13.16 -0.68
C GLN A 45 1.28 12.76 -1.81
N ASN A 46 1.34 11.51 -2.29
CA ASN A 46 0.54 11.08 -3.44
C ASN A 46 -0.56 10.06 -3.11
N ALA A 47 -0.62 9.51 -1.90
CA ALA A 47 -1.59 8.45 -1.58
C ALA A 47 -3.03 8.88 -1.85
N VAL A 48 -3.41 10.10 -1.47
CA VAL A 48 -4.75 10.64 -1.70
C VAL A 48 -5.03 10.80 -3.19
N SER A 49 -4.17 11.51 -3.92
CA SER A 49 -4.38 11.80 -5.34
C SER A 49 -4.31 10.56 -6.22
N LEU A 50 -3.41 9.62 -5.91
CA LEU A 50 -3.28 8.37 -6.64
C LEU A 50 -4.52 7.48 -6.48
N LEU A 51 -4.95 7.25 -5.24
CA LEU A 51 -6.01 6.28 -4.94
C LEU A 51 -7.42 6.80 -5.20
N LEU A 52 -7.64 8.12 -5.16
CA LEU A 52 -8.97 8.71 -5.35
C LEU A 52 -9.19 9.36 -6.72
N HIS A 53 -8.14 9.56 -7.51
CA HIS A 53 -8.27 10.27 -8.79
C HIS A 53 -7.41 9.68 -9.90
N ASN A 54 -6.09 9.69 -9.76
CA ASN A 54 -5.19 9.44 -10.90
C ASN A 54 -5.34 8.01 -11.45
N ILE A 55 -5.62 7.02 -10.59
CA ILE A 55 -5.82 5.63 -11.04
C ILE A 55 -7.00 5.51 -12.01
N TYR A 56 -8.08 6.27 -11.78
CA TYR A 56 -9.28 6.26 -12.60
C TYR A 56 -9.08 6.94 -13.96
N LEU A 57 -8.12 7.86 -14.06
CA LEU A 57 -7.79 8.53 -15.33
C LEU A 57 -6.96 7.65 -16.28
N ARG A 58 -6.44 6.50 -15.81
CA ARG A 58 -5.59 5.61 -16.63
C ARG A 58 -6.38 4.75 -17.59
N TYR A 59 -7.68 4.55 -17.34
CA TYR A 59 -8.49 3.56 -18.03
C TYR A 59 -9.75 4.17 -18.63
N PRO A 60 -10.25 3.65 -19.76
CA PRO A 60 -11.57 4.01 -20.27
C PRO A 60 -12.66 3.72 -19.24
N ALA A 61 -13.70 4.54 -19.20
CA ALA A 61 -14.82 4.35 -18.28
C ALA A 61 -15.48 2.96 -18.42
N ALA A 62 -15.48 2.38 -19.63
CA ALA A 62 -16.04 1.07 -19.92
C ALA A 62 -15.28 -0.10 -19.24
N ASP A 63 -13.98 0.08 -18.94
CA ASP A 63 -13.11 -0.96 -18.38
C ASP A 63 -12.66 -0.63 -16.95
N ILE A 64 -13.18 0.45 -16.36
CA ILE A 64 -12.63 1.04 -15.14
C ILE A 64 -12.62 0.07 -13.95
N GLU A 65 -13.68 -0.70 -13.75
CA GLU A 65 -13.75 -1.69 -12.66
C GLU A 65 -12.75 -2.82 -12.88
N LYS A 66 -12.76 -3.39 -14.10
CA LYS A 66 -11.90 -4.50 -14.50
C LYS A 66 -10.43 -4.16 -14.34
N ASP A 67 -10.03 -2.93 -14.68
CA ASP A 67 -8.62 -2.55 -14.72
C ASP A 67 -8.13 -1.93 -13.41
N THR A 68 -9.00 -1.27 -12.63
CA THR A 68 -8.61 -0.70 -11.33
C THR A 68 -8.64 -1.73 -10.19
N ASN A 69 -9.52 -2.74 -10.24
CA ASN A 69 -9.62 -3.75 -9.17
C ASN A 69 -8.30 -4.54 -8.93
N PRO A 70 -7.56 -4.99 -9.98
CA PRO A 70 -6.24 -5.59 -9.79
C PRO A 70 -5.24 -4.65 -9.09
N PHE A 71 -5.26 -3.36 -9.43
CA PHE A 71 -4.40 -2.35 -8.79
C PHE A 71 -4.73 -2.19 -7.30
N PHE A 72 -6.01 -2.07 -6.94
CA PHE A 72 -6.42 -1.94 -5.54
C PHE A 72 -6.13 -3.21 -4.73
N THR A 73 -6.34 -4.38 -5.33
CA THR A 73 -6.00 -5.68 -4.71
C THR A 73 -4.51 -5.78 -4.42
N ALA A 74 -3.66 -5.43 -5.39
CA ALA A 74 -2.21 -5.42 -5.22
C ALA A 74 -1.74 -4.40 -4.17
N THR A 75 -2.31 -3.20 -4.21
CA THR A 75 -2.00 -2.13 -3.25
C THR A 75 -2.36 -2.53 -1.82
N ALA A 76 -3.55 -3.07 -1.61
CA ALA A 76 -3.97 -3.55 -0.29
C ALA A 76 -3.05 -4.66 0.22
N LYS A 77 -2.67 -5.61 -0.63
CA LYS A 77 -1.66 -6.63 -0.28
C LYS A 77 -0.36 -5.99 0.17
N THR A 78 0.23 -5.10 -0.63
CA THR A 78 1.49 -4.42 -0.27
C THR A 78 1.41 -3.69 1.07
N VAL A 79 0.33 -2.95 1.32
CA VAL A 79 0.15 -2.18 2.57
C VAL A 79 0.10 -3.10 3.80
N PHE A 80 -0.62 -4.23 3.71
CA PHE A 80 -0.82 -5.12 4.86
C PHE A 80 0.24 -6.21 5.01
N THR A 81 0.99 -6.55 3.96
CA THR A 81 2.06 -7.55 4.04
C THR A 81 3.45 -6.97 4.21
N ASN A 82 3.60 -5.63 4.16
CA ASN A 82 4.91 -4.96 4.19
C ASN A 82 5.80 -5.51 5.33
N PRO A 83 6.78 -6.38 5.02
CA PRO A 83 7.73 -6.85 6.00
C PRO A 83 8.65 -5.66 6.25
N ARG A 84 8.63 -5.09 7.46
CA ARG A 84 9.64 -4.10 7.86
C ARG A 84 11.02 -4.62 7.43
N ARG A 85 11.73 -3.87 6.58
CA ARG A 85 13.13 -4.19 6.24
C ARG A 85 13.97 -4.24 7.52
N PRO A 86 14.57 -5.38 7.88
CA PRO A 86 15.39 -5.49 9.08
C PRO A 86 16.87 -5.30 8.73
N ASP A 87 17.33 -4.10 8.32
CA ASP A 87 18.76 -3.95 7.94
C ASP A 87 19.37 -2.54 7.95
N ARG A 88 18.75 -1.49 8.53
CA ARG A 88 19.44 -0.18 8.66
C ARG A 88 20.49 -0.06 9.78
N PHE A 89 20.77 -1.13 10.52
CA PHE A 89 21.73 -1.10 11.63
C PHE A 89 22.97 -1.99 11.46
N ALA A 90 23.09 -2.73 10.35
CA ALA A 90 24.23 -3.65 10.14
C ALA A 90 25.52 -2.95 9.68
N ASP A 91 25.46 -1.70 9.20
CA ASP A 91 26.59 -1.05 8.52
C ASP A 91 27.40 -0.05 9.38
N ARG A 92 27.23 -0.08 10.71
CA ARG A 92 28.03 0.76 11.64
C ARG A 92 29.10 0.01 12.44
N GLY A 93 29.46 -1.19 12.01
CA GLY A 93 30.36 -2.09 12.76
C GLY A 93 31.80 -2.22 12.26
N GLN A 94 32.21 -1.55 11.18
CA GLN A 94 33.55 -1.75 10.59
C GLN A 94 34.19 -0.45 10.09
N GLN A 95 34.31 0.55 10.95
CA GLN A 95 35.40 1.53 10.82
C GLN A 95 36.52 1.10 11.78
N LYS A 96 37.42 0.26 11.27
CA LYS A 96 38.72 0.04 11.91
C LYS A 96 39.47 1.37 11.87
N HIS A 97 39.63 1.98 13.03
CA HIS A 97 40.65 3.01 13.28
C HIS A 97 42.02 2.34 13.22
N PRO A 98 42.94 2.73 12.31
CA PRO A 98 44.35 2.39 12.45
C PRO A 98 45.01 3.50 13.28
N ASP A 99 45.17 3.27 14.58
CA ASP A 99 46.01 4.10 15.44
C ASP A 99 47.34 3.37 15.70
N ARG A 100 48.42 4.03 15.23
CA ARG A 100 49.82 4.01 15.71
C ARG A 100 50.63 2.71 15.60
#